data_AF-A0A174ZYE4-F1
#
_entry.id   AF-A0A174ZYE4-F1
#
_cell.length_a   1.000
_cell.length_b   1.000
_cell.length_c   1.000
_cell.angle_alpha   90.00
_cell.angle_beta   90.00
_cell.angle_gamma   90.00
#
_symmetry.space_group_name_H-M   'P 1'
#
loop_
_entity.id
_entity.type
_entity.pdbx_description
1 polymer ?
#
loop_
_entity_poly.entity_id
_entity_poly.type
_entity_poly.pdbx_seq_one_letter_code
_entity_poly.pdbx_strand_id
1 'polypeptide(L)' 'MSILGNILWFICGGLLSGLSWVLAGLICCITIIGIPFGKQFFKIAKLSLMPFGAEVI' A
#
# COMPACT_ATOMS: atom_id res chain seq x y z
N MET A 1 0.02 20.51 2.43
CA MET A 1 1.42 20.33 1.99
C MET A 1 1.72 18.84 1.82
N SER A 2 0.95 18.14 0.97
CA SER A 2 0.96 16.67 0.95
C SER A 2 1.37 16.10 -0.41
N ILE A 3 1.21 16.88 -1.48
CA ILE A 3 1.53 16.51 -2.86
C ILE A 3 3.04 16.45 -3.10
N LEU A 4 3.80 17.44 -2.61
CA LEU A 4 5.28 17.45 -2.72
C LEU A 4 5.92 16.27 -1.99
N GLY A 5 5.44 15.95 -0.78
CA GLY A 5 5.89 14.79 -0.02
C GLY A 5 5.56 13.47 -0.72
N ASN A 6 4.37 13.37 -1.34
CA ASN A 6 3.99 12.19 -2.10
C ASN A 6 4.83 12.00 -3.37
N ILE A 7 5.16 13.08 -4.09
CA ILE A 7 6.01 13.05 -5.28
C ILE A 7 7.45 12.63 -4.92
N LEU A 8 8.02 13.22 -3.87
CA LEU A 8 9.34 12.84 -3.40
C LEU A 8 9.37 11.37 -2.94
N TRP A 9 8.33 10.95 -2.21
CA TRP A 9 8.18 9.56 -1.77
C TRP A 9 8.06 8.58 -2.93
N PHE A 10 7.26 8.92 -3.96
CA PHE A 10 7.10 8.09 -5.15
C PHE A 10 8.44 7.83 -5.86
N ILE A 11 9.31 8.84 -5.93
CA ILE A 11 10.66 8.77 -6.50
C ILE A 11 11.65 8.06 -5.57
N CYS A 12 11.55 8.24 -4.26
CA CYS A 12 12.48 7.67 -3.28
C CYS A 12 12.24 6.17 -2.99
N GLY A 13 11.12 5.60 -3.42
CA GLY A 13 10.81 4.17 -3.25
C GLY A 13 9.38 3.85 -2.81
N GLY A 14 8.49 4.84 -2.72
CA GLY A 14 7.09 4.64 -2.35
C GLY A 14 6.34 3.70 -3.29
N LEU A 15 6.71 3.68 -4.59
CA LEU A 15 6.19 2.71 -5.55
C LEU A 15 6.63 1.28 -5.21
N LEU A 16 7.89 1.11 -4.81
CA LEU A 16 8.47 -0.18 -4.43
C LEU A 16 7.84 -0.73 -3.14
N SER A 17 7.64 0.14 -2.13
CA SER A 17 6.92 -0.21 -0.90
C SER A 17 5.46 -0.57 -1.18
N GLY A 18 4.76 0.18 -2.02
CA GLY A 18 3.41 -0.18 -2.45
C GLY A 18 3.34 -1.54 -3.11
N LEU A 19 4.25 -1.80 -4.05
CA LEU A 19 4.29 -3.03 -4.83
C LEU A 19 4.59 -4.25 -3.97
N SER A 20 5.47 -4.14 -2.97
CA SER A 20 5.79 -5.24 -2.06
C SER A 20 4.59 -5.63 -1.18
N TRP A 21 3.83 -4.65 -0.69
CA TRP A 21 2.60 -4.89 0.06
C TRP A 21 1.48 -5.45 -0.81
N VAL A 22 1.37 -5.02 -2.08
CA VAL A 22 0.45 -5.61 -3.07
C VAL A 22 0.80 -7.07 -3.35
N LEU A 23 2.09 -7.38 -3.55
CA LEU A 23 2.55 -8.75 -3.79
C LEU A 23 2.30 -9.65 -2.57
N ALA A 24 2.58 -9.17 -1.36
CA ALA A 24 2.28 -9.88 -0.12
C ALA A 24 0.76 -10.12 0.04
N GLY A 25 -0.07 -9.11 -0.25
CA GLY A 25 -1.52 -9.23 -0.24
C GLY A 25 -2.05 -10.23 -1.28
N LEU A 26 -1.44 -10.25 -2.47
CA LEU A 26 -1.77 -11.20 -3.54
C LEU A 26 -1.45 -12.63 -3.12
N ILE A 27 -0.27 -12.85 -2.52
CA ILE A 27 0.15 -14.16 -1.99
C ILE A 27 -0.80 -14.63 -0.88
N CYS A 28 -1.23 -13.72 0.01
CA CYS A 28 -2.24 -14.05 1.03
C CYS A 28 -3.59 -14.41 0.40
N CYS A 29 -4.02 -13.70 -0.65
CA CYS A 29 -5.27 -14.00 -1.36
C CYS A 29 -5.29 -15.36 -2.07
N ILE A 30 -4.14 -15.98 -2.36
CA ILE A 30 -4.08 -17.32 -2.95
C ILE A 30 -4.65 -18.38 -1.98
N THR A 31 -4.59 -18.11 -0.67
CA THR A 31 -5.26 -18.95 0.32
C THR A 31 -6.70 -18.46 0.49
N ILE A 32 -7.69 -19.35 0.37
CA ILE A 32 -9.12 -19.01 0.58
C ILE A 32 -9.33 -18.33 1.96
N ILE A 33 -8.54 -18.76 2.95
CA ILE A 33 -8.50 -18.23 4.32
C ILE A 33 -7.85 -16.83 4.37
N GLY A 34 -6.88 -16.56 3.50
CA GLY A 34 -6.14 -15.32 3.45
C GLY A 34 -6.79 -14.22 2.61
N ILE A 35 -7.90 -14.45 1.91
CA ILE A 35 -8.68 -13.41 1.23
C ILE A 35 -9.06 -12.22 2.14
N PRO A 36 -9.64 -12.43 3.36
CA PRO A 36 -9.92 -11.31 4.27
C PRO A 36 -8.65 -10.59 4.72
N PHE A 37 -7.54 -11.31 4.90
CA PHE A 37 -6.23 -10.72 5.24
C PHE A 37 -5.64 -9.92 4.08
N GLY A 38 -5.68 -10.47 2.87
CA GLY A 38 -5.18 -9.85 1.65
C GLY A 38 -5.84 -8.50 1.41
N LYS A 39 -7.17 -8.39 1.59
CA LYS A 39 -7.88 -7.10 1.54
C LYS A 39 -7.28 -6.04 2.48
N GLN A 40 -6.83 -6.44 3.67
CA GLN A 40 -6.17 -5.54 4.62
C GLN A 40 -4.80 -5.08 4.10
N PHE A 41 -4.00 -6.01 3.56
CA PHE A 41 -2.71 -5.72 2.94
C PHE A 41 -2.83 -4.76 1.76
N PHE A 42 -3.86 -4.89 0.91
CA PHE A 42 -4.13 -3.94 -0.17
C PHE A 42 -4.47 -2.52 0.34
N LYS A 43 -5.15 -2.42 1.49
CA LYS A 43 -5.44 -1.13 2.13
C LYS A 43 -4.16 -0.47 2.63
N ILE A 44 -3.27 -1.24 3.26
CA ILE A 44 -1.97 -0.77 3.75
C ILE A 44 -1.05 -0.42 2.58
N ALA A 45 -1.06 -1.18 1.49
CA ALA A 45 -0.30 -0.86 0.28
C ALA A 45 -0.69 0.51 -0.29
N LYS A 46 -2.00 0.81 -0.33
CA LYS A 46 -2.52 2.09 -0.80
C LYS A 46 -2.12 3.25 0.12
N LEU A 47 -2.13 3.02 1.43
CA LEU A 47 -1.64 3.99 2.44
C LEU A 47 -0.11 4.19 2.35
N SER A 48 0.65 3.13 2.04
CA SER A 48 2.10 3.19 1.89
C SER A 48 2.53 3.89 0.60
N LEU A 49 1.73 3.78 -0.47
CA LEU A 49 1.92 4.52 -1.74
C LEU A 49 1.63 6.01 -1.61
N MET A 50 0.64 6.36 -0.79
CA MET A 50 0.20 7.74 -0.59
C MET A 50 0.12 8.09 0.90
N PRO A 51 1.26 8.15 1.62
CA PRO A 51 1.26 8.37 3.06
C PRO A 51 0.89 9.81 3.42
N PHE A 52 1.20 10.77 2.54
CA PHE A 52 0.91 12.17 2.75
C PHE A 52 -0.44 12.53 2.11
N GLY A 53 -1.50 12.53 2.92
CA GLY A 53 -2.85 12.98 2.54
C GLY A 53 -3.95 11.93 2.63
N ALA A 54 -3.63 10.68 3.00
CA ALA A 54 -4.64 9.68 3.30
C ALA A 54 -5.20 9.91 4.71
N GLU A 55 -6.40 10.48 4.78
CA GLU A 55 -7.19 10.54 6.01
C GLU A 55 -7.71 9.13 6.31
N VAL A 56 -7.13 8.49 7.33
CA VAL A 56 -7.65 7.24 7.88
C VAL A 56 -8.77 7.61 8.84
N ILE A 57 -9.97 7.82 8.30
CA ILE A 57 -11.23 7.85 9.05
C ILE A 57 -11.80 6.44 9.18
#